data_AF-K2C6Z3-F1
#
_entry.id   AF-K2C6Z3-F1
#
_cell.length_a   1.000
_cell.length_b   1.000
_cell.length_c   1.000
_cell.angle_alpha   90.00
_cell.angle_beta   90.00
_cell.angle_gamma   90.00
#
_symmetry.space_group_name_H-M   'P 1'
#
loop_
_entity.id
_entity.type
_entity.pdbx_description
1 polymer ?
#
loop_
_entity_poly.entity_id
_entity_poly.type
_entity_poly.pdbx_seq_one_letter_code
_entity_poly.pdbx_strand_id
1 'polypeptide(L)'
;MNKNQVKKQSVAGSSIAAQEAFDKLPKLKQVYENSVEVFGEKRNLAMELSRKLDVLEADIQWEDRIQKIPVLPRDGEKYEALKARVKFASQELQQANEDMQRIHNELAELEKELKNYSFNTPASEVIELQERCKSASEKVESLRRAILAQEEIKQKASSIVPSTQELDKSREDLLAKIALGDATAKDLAAFDKEYAKDMSAAREARKSSENAVSSANQTIAGLRRRLAEAEQELNTLIDQTGSARFHFLKSEIETVCDDYLELANALTEKYKRIMALEALMRTFTDNPKIRTANYNVFKIPMFNLRAFQSFLAKAPAGFYPIAEDAGSSYALREFINAEKERIIELGIDWK
;
A
#
# COMPACT_ATOMS: atom_id res chain seq x y z
N MET A 1 22.55 -27.52 10.64
CA MET A 1 23.28 -26.37 11.25
C MET A 1 22.88 -25.11 10.50
N ASN A 2 22.48 -24.11 11.26
CA ASN A 2 21.52 -23.06 10.89
C ASN A 2 22.24 -21.71 10.92
N LYS A 3 22.23 -20.94 9.82
CA LYS A 3 22.55 -19.50 9.79
C LYS A 3 21.90 -18.81 8.58
N ASN A 4 20.59 -18.60 8.65
CA ASN A 4 19.91 -17.55 7.91
C ASN A 4 18.91 -16.87 8.85
N GLN A 5 19.44 -16.21 9.88
CA GLN A 5 18.69 -15.20 10.63
C GLN A 5 18.70 -13.91 9.81
N VAL A 6 17.72 -13.78 8.92
CA VAL A 6 17.30 -12.47 8.42
C VAL A 6 16.83 -11.71 9.66
N LYS A 7 17.60 -10.70 10.07
CA LYS A 7 17.21 -9.75 11.12
C LYS A 7 15.90 -9.10 10.69
N LYS A 8 14.78 -9.61 11.20
CA LYS A 8 13.55 -8.83 11.33
C LYS A 8 13.86 -7.70 12.30
N GLN A 9 14.36 -6.57 11.79
CA GLN A 9 14.28 -5.32 12.53
C GLN A 9 12.82 -5.13 12.90
N SER A 10 12.55 -4.93 14.20
CA SER A 10 11.21 -4.77 14.72
C SER A 10 10.51 -3.64 13.98
N VAL A 11 9.38 -3.94 13.34
CA VAL A 11 8.47 -3.00 12.66
C VAL A 11 8.09 -1.81 13.58
N ALA A 12 8.15 -1.99 14.90
CA ALA A 12 7.91 -0.94 15.89
C ALA A 12 8.98 0.18 15.88
N GLY A 13 10.25 -0.13 15.59
CA GLY A 13 11.33 0.86 15.56
C GLY A 13 11.36 1.68 14.27
N SER A 14 10.98 1.08 13.14
CA SER A 14 10.85 1.78 11.86
C SER A 14 9.63 2.70 11.83
N SER A 15 8.56 2.36 12.56
CA SER A 15 7.36 3.20 12.68
C SER A 15 7.66 4.55 13.35
N ILE A 16 8.47 4.57 14.42
CA ILE A 16 8.78 5.80 15.15
C ILE A 16 9.66 6.74 14.31
N ALA A 17 10.69 6.21 13.65
CA ALA A 17 11.56 7.00 12.78
C ALA A 17 10.80 7.57 11.56
N ALA A 18 9.92 6.77 10.95
CA ALA A 18 9.06 7.24 9.85
C ALA A 18 8.09 8.32 10.33
N GLN A 19 7.54 8.19 11.53
CA GLN A 19 6.60 9.14 12.11
C GLN A 19 7.29 10.47 12.49
N GLU A 20 8.51 10.40 13.04
CA GLU A 20 9.36 11.59 13.24
C GLU A 20 9.71 12.28 11.92
N ALA A 21 10.02 11.52 10.86
CA ALA A 21 10.28 12.08 9.54
C ALA A 21 9.02 12.75 8.95
N PHE A 22 7.84 12.12 9.11
CA PHE A 22 6.55 12.68 8.71
C PHE A 22 6.21 13.96 9.48
N ASP A 23 6.55 14.06 10.77
CA ASP A 23 6.29 15.25 11.59
C ASP A 23 7.29 16.39 11.32
N LYS A 24 8.52 16.05 10.93
CA LYS A 24 9.58 17.03 10.59
C LYS A 24 9.38 17.63 9.20
N LEU A 25 8.87 16.87 8.24
CA LEU A 25 8.79 17.29 6.85
C LEU A 25 7.94 18.57 6.62
N PRO A 26 6.75 18.74 7.21
CA PRO A 26 5.96 19.97 7.09
C PRO A 26 6.69 21.18 7.67
N LYS A 27 7.36 21.01 8.81
CA LYS A 27 8.11 22.08 9.48
C LYS A 27 9.30 22.53 8.64
N LEU A 28 10.07 21.59 8.09
CA LEU A 28 11.20 21.89 7.21
C LEU A 28 10.75 22.53 5.89
N LYS A 29 9.62 22.10 5.32
CA LYS A 29 9.03 22.76 4.14
C LYS A 29 8.67 24.22 4.42
N GLN A 30 8.04 24.49 5.56
CA GLN A 30 7.72 25.86 5.98
C GLN A 30 8.99 26.71 6.19
N VAL A 31 10.03 26.14 6.81
CA VAL A 31 11.32 26.81 7.00
C VAL A 31 12.00 27.10 5.65
N TYR A 32 11.93 26.17 4.70
CA TYR A 32 12.44 26.36 3.34
C TYR A 32 11.69 27.48 2.60
N GLU A 33 10.36 27.52 2.68
CA GLU A 33 9.54 28.55 2.06
C GLU A 33 9.89 29.95 2.60
N ASN A 34 9.99 30.09 3.92
CA ASN A 34 10.43 31.33 4.55
C ASN A 34 11.86 31.72 4.09
N SER A 35 12.74 30.73 3.90
CA SER A 35 14.11 30.97 3.43
C SER A 35 14.15 31.45 1.97
N VAL A 36 13.26 30.94 1.12
CA VAL A 36 13.11 31.40 -0.28
C VAL A 36 12.61 32.85 -0.33
N GLU A 37 11.65 33.21 0.52
CA GLU A 37 11.14 34.59 0.62
C GLU A 37 12.24 35.55 1.08
N VAL A 38 12.95 35.22 2.17
CA VAL A 38 14.09 35.99 2.68
C VAL A 38 15.20 36.13 1.64
N PHE A 39 15.51 35.07 0.89
CA PHE A 39 16.47 35.13 -0.22
C PHE A 39 16.00 36.10 -1.31
N GLY A 40 14.72 36.07 -1.68
CA GLY A 40 14.13 36.99 -2.65
C GLY A 40 14.24 38.46 -2.22
N GLU A 41 13.92 38.76 -0.96
CA GLU A 41 14.05 40.10 -0.38
C GLU A 41 15.51 40.59 -0.40
N LYS A 42 16.43 39.76 0.07
CA LYS A 42 17.87 40.08 0.07
C LYS A 42 18.42 40.29 -1.33
N ARG A 43 17.99 39.48 -2.30
CA ARG A 43 18.38 39.64 -3.72
C ARG A 43 17.89 40.97 -4.28
N ASN A 44 16.64 41.34 -3.99
CA ASN A 44 16.07 42.62 -4.45
C ASN A 44 16.83 43.81 -3.83
N LEU A 45 17.12 43.75 -2.54
CA LEU A 45 17.91 44.78 -1.84
C LEU A 45 19.32 44.90 -2.42
N ALA A 46 20.01 43.79 -2.68
CA ALA A 46 21.33 43.79 -3.29
C ALA A 46 21.31 44.40 -4.70
N MET A 47 20.31 44.06 -5.53
CA MET A 47 20.15 44.64 -6.86
C MET A 47 19.84 46.14 -6.81
N GLU A 48 19.00 46.59 -5.88
CA GLU A 48 18.67 48.00 -5.70
C GLU A 48 19.90 48.82 -5.24
N LEU A 49 20.67 48.30 -4.29
CA LEU A 49 21.90 48.93 -3.82
C LEU A 49 22.97 48.98 -4.92
N SER A 50 23.09 47.92 -5.73
CA SER A 50 23.98 47.91 -6.90
C SER A 50 23.60 48.97 -7.92
N ARG A 51 22.31 49.10 -8.26
CA ARG A 51 21.84 50.16 -9.17
C ARG A 51 22.14 51.56 -8.63
N LYS A 52 21.95 51.77 -7.32
CA LYS A 52 22.29 53.04 -6.66
C LYS A 52 23.79 53.32 -6.72
N LEU A 53 24.64 52.30 -6.60
CA LEU A 53 26.08 52.41 -6.76
C LEU A 53 26.46 52.80 -8.19
N ASP A 54 25.87 52.14 -9.18
CA ASP A 54 26.13 52.41 -10.61
C ASP A 54 25.78 53.86 -10.99
N VAL A 55 24.65 54.38 -10.48
CA VAL A 55 24.25 55.78 -10.68
C VAL A 55 25.24 56.74 -10.04
N LEU A 56 25.64 56.49 -8.80
CA LEU A 56 26.57 57.35 -8.05
C LEU A 56 27.98 57.33 -8.66
N GLU A 57 28.41 56.19 -9.18
CA GLU A 57 29.67 56.04 -9.92
C GLU A 57 29.63 56.79 -11.26
N ALA A 58 28.51 56.72 -11.99
CA ALA A 58 28.31 57.49 -13.21
C ALA A 58 28.32 59.00 -12.94
N ASP A 59 27.72 59.46 -11.84
CA ASP A 59 27.70 60.87 -11.44
C ASP A 59 29.11 61.37 -11.08
N ILE A 60 29.88 60.61 -10.29
CA ILE A 60 31.29 60.93 -9.96
C ILE A 60 32.15 60.99 -11.23
N GLN A 61 32.01 60.00 -12.13
CA GLN A 61 32.76 59.98 -13.39
C GLN A 61 32.36 61.12 -14.34
N TRP A 62 31.10 61.56 -14.31
CA TRP A 62 30.61 62.70 -15.08
C TRP A 62 31.16 64.03 -14.52
N GLU A 63 31.18 64.20 -13.20
CA GLU A 63 31.77 65.37 -12.54
C GLU A 63 33.29 65.47 -12.80
N ASP A 64 34.01 64.35 -12.78
CA ASP A 64 35.44 64.28 -13.14
C ASP A 64 35.70 64.68 -14.62
N ARG A 65 34.76 64.38 -15.53
CA ARG A 65 34.87 64.72 -16.96
C ARG A 65 34.61 66.20 -17.27
N ILE A 66 33.91 66.95 -16.41
CA ILE A 66 33.44 68.33 -16.70
C ILE A 66 34.40 69.45 -16.22
N GLN A 67 35.61 69.10 -15.76
CA GLN A 67 36.69 70.00 -15.30
C GLN A 67 36.58 70.50 -13.85
N LYS A 68 37.60 70.12 -13.05
CA LYS A 68 38.17 70.83 -11.88
C LYS A 68 37.19 71.44 -10.85
N ILE A 69 36.09 70.76 -10.54
CA ILE A 69 35.42 70.97 -9.26
C ILE A 69 35.97 69.87 -8.33
N PRO A 70 36.63 70.22 -7.21
CA PRO A 70 37.06 69.20 -6.26
C PRO A 70 35.83 68.45 -5.76
N VAL A 71 35.79 67.14 -6.02
CA VAL A 71 34.77 66.23 -5.49
C VAL A 71 34.64 66.53 -3.99
N LEU A 72 33.44 66.97 -3.59
CA LEU A 72 33.20 67.32 -2.20
C LEU A 72 33.49 66.07 -1.33
N PRO A 73 34.24 66.19 -0.22
CA PRO A 73 34.60 65.06 0.65
C PRO A 73 33.41 64.18 1.05
N ARG A 74 32.21 64.77 1.09
CA ARG A 74 30.94 64.11 1.39
C ARG A 74 30.51 63.04 0.38
N ASP A 75 30.85 63.15 -0.91
CA ASP A 75 30.37 62.21 -1.92
C ASP A 75 31.30 60.99 -2.07
N GLY A 76 32.60 61.17 -1.83
CA GLY A 76 33.55 60.06 -1.66
C GLY A 76 33.25 59.21 -0.42
N GLU A 77 32.90 59.85 0.71
CA GLU A 77 32.46 59.13 1.92
C GLU A 77 31.15 58.36 1.69
N LYS A 78 30.19 58.93 0.94
CA LYS A 78 28.95 58.23 0.54
C LYS A 78 29.23 57.04 -0.37
N TYR A 79 30.14 57.18 -1.34
CA TYR A 79 30.51 56.09 -2.25
C TYR A 79 31.12 54.91 -1.49
N GLU A 80 32.11 55.16 -0.63
CA GLU A 80 32.73 54.11 0.19
C GLU A 80 31.74 53.48 1.18
N ALA A 81 30.84 54.27 1.78
CA ALA A 81 29.76 53.76 2.62
C ALA A 81 28.77 52.88 1.84
N LEU A 82 28.39 53.28 0.61
CA LEU A 82 27.48 52.51 -0.24
C LEU A 82 28.13 51.22 -0.73
N LYS A 83 29.41 51.27 -1.11
CA LYS A 83 30.23 50.11 -1.48
C LYS A 83 30.38 49.11 -0.34
N ALA A 84 30.62 49.59 0.89
CA ALA A 84 30.62 48.75 2.08
C ALA A 84 29.24 48.09 2.32
N ARG A 85 28.15 48.82 2.07
CA ARG A 85 26.77 48.33 2.22
C ARG A 85 26.39 47.31 1.13
N VAL A 86 26.81 47.51 -0.11
CA VAL A 86 26.67 46.53 -1.20
C VAL A 86 27.46 45.25 -0.86
N LYS A 87 28.69 45.39 -0.37
CA LYS A 87 29.51 44.25 0.07
C LYS A 87 28.82 43.46 1.19
N PHE A 88 28.29 44.15 2.21
CA PHE A 88 27.55 43.52 3.29
C PHE A 88 26.28 42.80 2.78
N ALA A 89 25.46 43.47 1.94
CA ALA A 89 24.27 42.86 1.35
C ALA A 89 24.60 41.65 0.48
N SER A 90 25.72 41.67 -0.25
CA SER A 90 26.19 40.52 -1.03
C SER A 90 26.61 39.33 -0.16
N GLN A 91 27.23 39.58 1.00
CA GLN A 91 27.56 38.55 1.98
C GLN A 91 26.29 37.96 2.61
N GLU A 92 25.32 38.79 2.96
CA GLU A 92 24.02 38.33 3.49
C GLU A 92 23.23 37.50 2.48
N LEU A 93 23.32 37.85 1.19
CA LEU A 93 22.73 37.09 0.09
C LEU A 93 23.42 35.74 -0.10
N GLN A 94 24.76 35.71 -0.04
CA GLN A 94 25.53 34.47 -0.12
C GLN A 94 25.17 33.53 1.04
N GLN A 95 25.12 34.04 2.27
CA GLN A 95 24.75 33.25 3.44
C GLN A 95 23.31 32.72 3.34
N ALA A 96 22.36 33.54 2.87
CA ALA A 96 20.98 33.09 2.64
C ALA A 96 20.89 31.99 1.56
N ASN A 97 21.72 32.06 0.51
CA ASN A 97 21.80 31.01 -0.50
C ASN A 97 22.38 29.70 0.08
N GLU A 98 23.42 29.79 0.90
CA GLU A 98 24.02 28.63 1.59
C GLU A 98 23.02 27.96 2.54
N ASP A 99 22.28 28.75 3.33
CA ASP A 99 21.22 28.24 4.21
C ASP A 99 20.09 27.58 3.41
N MET A 100 19.65 28.18 2.30
CA MET A 100 18.64 27.62 1.41
C MET A 100 19.11 26.28 0.80
N GLN A 101 20.36 26.19 0.36
CA GLN A 101 20.94 24.95 -0.16
C GLN A 101 21.04 23.86 0.92
N ARG A 102 21.42 24.23 2.16
CA ARG A 102 21.46 23.28 3.29
C ARG A 102 20.07 22.69 3.54
N ILE A 103 19.04 23.54 3.68
CA ILE A 103 17.66 23.09 3.93
C ILE A 103 17.13 22.25 2.75
N HIS A 104 17.47 22.60 1.52
CA HIS A 104 17.10 21.82 0.34
C HIS A 104 17.70 20.40 0.38
N ASN A 105 18.96 20.27 0.77
CA ASN A 105 19.62 18.97 0.91
C ASN A 105 19.00 18.15 2.06
N GLU A 106 18.70 18.77 3.20
CA GLU A 106 18.01 18.11 4.32
C GLU A 106 16.61 17.61 3.92
N LEU A 107 15.86 18.40 3.14
CA LEU A 107 14.57 17.97 2.58
C LEU A 107 14.74 16.79 1.61
N ALA A 108 15.73 16.84 0.73
CA ALA A 108 15.99 15.75 -0.23
C ALA A 108 16.39 14.44 0.48
N GLU A 109 17.17 14.51 1.56
CA GLU A 109 17.52 13.35 2.37
C GLU A 109 16.30 12.76 3.10
N LEU A 110 15.47 13.59 3.73
CA LEU A 110 14.24 13.13 4.38
C LEU A 110 13.23 12.55 3.40
N GLU A 111 13.09 13.14 2.21
CA GLU A 111 12.24 12.61 1.15
C GLU A 111 12.76 11.25 0.65
N LYS A 112 14.08 11.08 0.54
CA LYS A 112 14.71 9.80 0.22
C LYS A 112 14.50 8.76 1.32
N GLU A 113 14.62 9.14 2.59
CA GLU A 113 14.31 8.27 3.72
C GLU A 113 12.84 7.85 3.70
N LEU A 114 11.91 8.79 3.52
CA LEU A 114 10.47 8.50 3.42
C LEU A 114 10.12 7.64 2.20
N LYS A 115 10.87 7.74 1.09
CA LYS A 115 10.72 6.85 -0.07
C LYS A 115 11.10 5.40 0.27
N ASN A 116 12.05 5.19 1.19
CA ASN A 116 12.37 3.87 1.71
C ASN A 116 11.31 3.35 2.71
N TYR A 117 10.56 4.25 3.35
CA TYR A 117 9.46 3.90 4.27
C TYR A 117 8.08 3.82 3.61
N SER A 118 7.90 4.27 2.36
CA SER A 118 6.65 4.01 1.65
C SER A 118 6.44 2.51 1.51
N PHE A 119 5.20 2.10 1.76
CA PHE A 119 4.65 0.74 1.62
C PHE A 119 4.89 0.16 0.23
N ASN A 120 6.15 -0.16 -0.08
CA ASN A 120 6.54 -0.76 -1.33
C ASN A 120 6.36 -2.26 -1.15
N THR A 121 5.10 -2.70 -1.20
CA THR A 121 4.76 -4.12 -1.20
C THR A 121 5.02 -4.62 -2.62
N PRO A 122 6.10 -5.37 -2.88
CA PRO A 122 6.38 -5.86 -4.22
C PRO A 122 5.34 -6.90 -4.64
N ALA A 123 5.16 -7.06 -5.95
CA ALA A 123 4.25 -8.08 -6.49
C ALA A 123 4.56 -9.49 -5.94
N SER A 124 5.84 -9.81 -5.73
CA SER A 124 6.27 -11.10 -5.15
C SER A 124 5.70 -11.37 -3.76
N GLU A 125 5.53 -10.35 -2.92
CA GLU A 125 4.95 -10.51 -1.58
C GLU A 125 3.45 -10.80 -1.65
N VAL A 126 2.74 -10.15 -2.58
CA VAL A 126 1.32 -10.43 -2.84
C VAL A 126 1.13 -11.85 -3.34
N ILE A 127 1.99 -12.30 -4.25
CA ILE A 127 1.96 -13.68 -4.80
C ILE A 127 2.24 -14.70 -3.69
N GLU A 128 3.23 -14.48 -2.84
CA GLU A 128 3.52 -15.38 -1.71
C GLU A 128 2.30 -15.52 -0.77
N LEU A 129 1.61 -14.41 -0.48
CA LEU A 129 0.38 -14.44 0.33
C LEU A 129 -0.77 -15.17 -0.37
N GLN A 130 -0.89 -15.05 -1.70
CA GLN A 130 -1.89 -15.79 -2.48
C GLN A 130 -1.63 -17.29 -2.48
N GLU A 131 -0.36 -17.71 -2.62
CA GLU A 131 0.03 -19.11 -2.52
C GLU A 131 -0.27 -19.67 -1.13
N ARG A 132 0.04 -18.90 -0.08
CA ARG A 132 -0.29 -19.28 1.30
C ARG A 132 -1.79 -19.40 1.53
N CYS A 133 -2.60 -18.49 0.99
CA CYS A 133 -4.07 -18.59 1.00
C CYS A 133 -4.55 -19.86 0.31
N LYS A 134 -3.98 -20.18 -0.86
CA LYS A 134 -4.33 -21.39 -1.62
C LYS A 134 -4.02 -22.65 -0.82
N SER A 135 -2.81 -22.77 -0.25
CA SER A 135 -2.43 -23.91 0.58
C SER A 135 -3.30 -24.03 1.84
N ALA A 136 -3.65 -22.91 2.49
CA ALA A 136 -4.56 -22.89 3.63
C ALA A 136 -5.99 -23.34 3.25
N SER A 137 -6.48 -22.91 2.10
CA SER A 137 -7.79 -23.35 1.56
C SER A 137 -7.80 -24.85 1.25
N GLU A 138 -6.75 -25.36 0.59
CA GLU A 138 -6.59 -26.80 0.33
C GLU A 138 -6.56 -27.62 1.64
N LYS A 139 -5.91 -27.10 2.69
CA LYS A 139 -5.89 -27.71 4.03
C LYS A 139 -7.30 -27.76 4.64
N VAL A 140 -8.07 -26.68 4.59
CA VAL A 140 -9.48 -26.66 5.06
C VAL A 140 -10.31 -27.70 4.32
N GLU A 141 -10.22 -27.75 2.99
CA GLU A 141 -10.95 -28.74 2.18
C GLU A 141 -10.51 -30.19 2.45
N SER A 142 -9.24 -30.42 2.74
CA SER A 142 -8.74 -31.74 3.15
C SER A 142 -9.34 -32.19 4.50
N LEU A 143 -9.46 -31.27 5.45
CA LEU A 143 -10.04 -31.53 6.77
C LEU A 143 -11.55 -31.79 6.68
N ARG A 144 -12.26 -31.03 5.85
CA ARG A 144 -13.70 -31.27 5.55
C ARG A 144 -13.92 -32.66 4.98
N ARG A 145 -13.11 -33.07 3.98
CA ARG A 145 -13.16 -34.42 3.42
C ARG A 145 -12.86 -35.51 4.45
N ALA A 146 -11.86 -35.30 5.31
CA ALA A 146 -11.53 -36.25 6.38
C ALA A 146 -12.68 -36.40 7.40
N ILE A 147 -13.38 -35.31 7.73
CA ILE A 147 -14.55 -35.35 8.62
C ILE A 147 -15.68 -36.16 7.98
N LEU A 148 -16.00 -35.90 6.71
CA LEU A 148 -17.04 -36.64 5.99
C LEU A 148 -16.74 -38.15 5.93
N ALA A 149 -15.48 -38.53 5.66
CA ALA A 149 -15.06 -39.93 5.67
C ALA A 149 -15.26 -40.59 7.04
N GLN A 150 -14.99 -39.88 8.14
CA GLN A 150 -15.22 -40.40 9.49
C GLN A 150 -16.71 -40.47 9.85
N GLU A 151 -17.52 -39.53 9.37
CA GLU A 151 -18.98 -39.58 9.52
C GLU A 151 -19.57 -40.80 8.78
N GLU A 152 -19.04 -41.14 7.61
CA GLU A 152 -19.43 -42.35 6.87
C GLU A 152 -19.03 -43.64 7.64
N ILE A 153 -17.83 -43.69 8.21
CA ILE A 153 -17.39 -44.82 9.06
C ILE A 153 -18.32 -44.98 10.27
N LYS A 154 -18.66 -43.87 10.94
CA LYS A 154 -19.60 -43.87 12.07
C LYS A 154 -20.96 -44.40 11.65
N GLN A 155 -21.49 -43.97 10.51
CA GLN A 155 -22.77 -44.42 10.00
C GLN A 155 -22.75 -45.93 9.69
N LYS A 156 -21.72 -46.41 8.99
CA LYS A 156 -21.53 -47.85 8.70
C LYS A 156 -21.42 -48.68 9.97
N ALA A 157 -20.64 -48.23 10.95
CA ALA A 157 -20.51 -48.91 12.23
C ALA A 157 -21.86 -49.03 12.94
N SER A 158 -22.68 -47.96 12.93
CA SER A 158 -24.00 -47.96 13.57
C SER A 158 -25.02 -48.87 12.89
N SER A 159 -24.91 -49.12 11.57
CA SER A 159 -25.83 -49.98 10.82
C SER A 159 -25.53 -51.48 10.93
N ILE A 160 -24.36 -51.87 11.45
CA ILE A 160 -23.92 -53.29 11.50
C ILE A 160 -24.60 -54.06 12.65
N VAL A 161 -25.25 -53.40 13.61
CA VAL A 161 -25.85 -54.05 14.78
C VAL A 161 -27.12 -54.83 14.36
N PRO A 162 -27.12 -56.19 14.42
CA PRO A 162 -28.31 -56.97 14.09
C PRO A 162 -29.43 -56.74 15.10
N SER A 163 -30.68 -56.69 14.64
CA SER A 163 -31.83 -56.61 15.53
C SER A 163 -32.03 -57.95 16.24
N THR A 164 -31.96 -57.98 17.58
CA THR A 164 -32.25 -59.19 18.36
C THR A 164 -33.74 -59.41 18.61
N GLN A 165 -34.59 -58.43 18.27
CA GLN A 165 -36.04 -58.51 18.53
C GLN A 165 -36.73 -59.66 17.79
N GLU A 166 -36.24 -60.04 16.60
CA GLU A 166 -36.80 -61.15 15.83
C GLU A 166 -36.43 -62.50 16.45
N LEU A 167 -35.22 -62.60 17.02
CA LEU A 167 -34.77 -63.79 17.74
C LEU A 167 -35.55 -63.97 19.05
N ASP A 168 -35.80 -62.88 19.77
CA ASP A 168 -36.61 -62.88 20.99
C ASP A 168 -38.06 -63.31 20.71
N LYS A 169 -38.70 -62.74 19.67
CA LYS A 169 -40.04 -63.15 19.23
C LYS A 169 -40.11 -64.62 18.81
N SER A 170 -39.12 -65.08 18.03
CA SER A 170 -39.07 -66.47 17.58
C SER A 170 -38.95 -67.45 18.75
N ARG A 171 -38.25 -67.04 19.82
CA ARG A 171 -38.17 -67.81 21.07
C ARG A 171 -39.51 -67.85 21.81
N GLU A 172 -40.18 -66.70 21.93
CA GLU A 172 -41.51 -66.59 22.54
C GLU A 172 -42.54 -67.46 21.80
N ASP A 173 -42.55 -67.40 20.46
CA ASP A 173 -43.42 -68.19 19.60
C ASP A 173 -43.15 -69.70 19.75
N LEU A 174 -41.88 -70.11 19.87
CA LEU A 174 -41.53 -71.51 20.09
C LEU A 174 -41.99 -72.02 21.46
N LEU A 175 -41.86 -71.20 22.51
CA LEU A 175 -42.39 -71.53 23.85
C LEU A 175 -43.92 -71.67 23.84
N ALA A 176 -44.62 -70.81 23.09
CA ALA A 176 -46.07 -70.92 22.91
C ALA A 176 -46.46 -72.22 22.17
N LYS A 177 -45.73 -72.60 21.11
CA LYS A 177 -45.96 -73.87 20.38
C LYS A 177 -45.75 -75.10 21.27
N ILE A 178 -44.76 -75.08 22.15
CA ILE A 178 -44.53 -76.17 23.11
C ILE A 178 -45.69 -76.28 24.11
N ALA A 179 -46.21 -75.14 24.60
CA ALA A 179 -47.36 -75.13 25.50
C ALA A 179 -48.65 -75.66 24.85
N LEU A 180 -48.80 -75.49 23.53
CA LEU A 180 -49.89 -76.04 22.73
C LEU A 180 -49.70 -77.52 22.35
N GLY A 181 -48.51 -78.08 22.56
CA GLY A 181 -48.17 -79.46 22.20
C GLY A 181 -47.67 -79.64 20.76
N ASP A 182 -47.52 -78.56 20.00
CA ASP A 182 -47.11 -78.56 18.58
C ASP A 182 -45.59 -78.63 18.37
N ALA A 183 -44.81 -78.51 19.44
CA ALA A 183 -43.35 -78.59 19.42
C ALA A 183 -42.81 -79.31 20.67
N THR A 184 -41.58 -79.79 20.61
CA THR A 184 -40.97 -80.58 21.68
C THR A 184 -39.91 -79.80 22.45
N ALA A 185 -39.60 -80.27 23.67
CA ALA A 185 -38.47 -79.76 24.45
C ALA A 185 -37.12 -79.91 23.73
N LYS A 186 -37.01 -80.86 22.78
CA LYS A 186 -35.80 -81.04 21.97
C LYS A 186 -35.64 -79.91 20.94
N ASP A 187 -36.73 -79.42 20.38
CA ASP A 187 -36.74 -78.28 19.46
C ASP A 187 -36.34 -76.99 20.18
N LEU A 188 -36.81 -76.81 21.41
CA LEU A 188 -36.37 -75.70 22.28
C LEU A 188 -34.88 -75.75 22.58
N ALA A 189 -34.34 -76.91 22.93
CA ALA A 189 -32.92 -77.05 23.24
C ALA A 189 -32.02 -76.80 22.03
N ALA A 190 -32.45 -77.18 20.83
CA ALA A 190 -31.76 -76.87 19.58
C ALA A 190 -31.81 -75.36 19.27
N PHE A 191 -32.99 -74.75 19.40
CA PHE A 191 -33.17 -73.30 19.20
C PHE A 191 -32.39 -72.49 20.22
N ASP A 192 -32.44 -72.81 21.52
CA ASP A 192 -31.71 -72.10 22.58
C ASP A 192 -30.19 -72.13 22.35
N LYS A 193 -29.66 -73.21 21.73
CA LYS A 193 -28.25 -73.31 21.35
C LYS A 193 -27.87 -72.37 20.21
N GLU A 194 -28.71 -72.24 19.18
CA GLU A 194 -28.50 -71.27 18.10
C GLU A 194 -28.74 -69.84 18.58
N TYR A 195 -29.81 -69.60 19.33
CA TYR A 195 -30.14 -68.32 19.96
C TYR A 195 -28.99 -67.82 20.84
N ALA A 196 -28.37 -68.67 21.66
CA ALA A 196 -27.22 -68.29 22.48
C ALA A 196 -26.00 -67.86 21.63
N LYS A 197 -25.76 -68.53 20.50
CA LYS A 197 -24.68 -68.21 19.55
C LYS A 197 -24.95 -66.89 18.82
N ASP A 198 -26.16 -66.69 18.36
CA ASP A 198 -26.55 -65.47 17.63
C ASP A 198 -26.60 -64.26 18.56
N MET A 199 -27.06 -64.45 19.81
CA MET A 199 -27.00 -63.42 20.84
C MET A 199 -25.56 -63.07 21.25
N SER A 200 -24.65 -64.04 21.32
CA SER A 200 -23.24 -63.73 21.59
C SER A 200 -22.62 -62.95 20.43
N ALA A 201 -22.87 -63.36 19.19
CA ALA A 201 -22.41 -62.66 17.99
C ALA A 201 -22.98 -61.24 17.90
N ALA A 202 -24.26 -61.05 18.19
CA ALA A 202 -24.90 -59.73 18.21
C ALA A 202 -24.32 -58.82 19.32
N ARG A 203 -24.03 -59.37 20.51
CA ARG A 203 -23.36 -58.62 21.60
C ARG A 203 -21.94 -58.20 21.23
N GLU A 204 -21.17 -59.09 20.61
CA GLU A 204 -19.82 -58.78 20.14
C GLU A 204 -19.84 -57.73 19.02
N ALA A 205 -20.74 -57.88 18.05
CA ALA A 205 -20.95 -56.91 16.97
C ALA A 205 -21.36 -55.53 17.53
N ARG A 206 -22.26 -55.49 18.51
CA ARG A 206 -22.67 -54.26 19.19
C ARG A 206 -21.51 -53.59 19.92
N LYS A 207 -20.73 -54.33 20.71
CA LYS A 207 -19.57 -53.79 21.42
C LYS A 207 -18.51 -53.25 20.45
N SER A 208 -18.27 -53.98 19.34
CA SER A 208 -17.37 -53.54 18.28
C SER A 208 -17.86 -52.25 17.61
N SER A 209 -19.16 -52.18 17.29
CA SER A 209 -19.82 -50.99 16.76
C SER A 209 -19.72 -49.79 17.71
N GLU A 210 -20.03 -49.96 19.00
CA GLU A 210 -19.94 -48.90 20.01
C GLU A 210 -18.51 -48.35 20.13
N ASN A 211 -17.50 -49.23 20.11
CA ASN A 211 -16.09 -48.82 20.11
C ASN A 211 -15.71 -48.05 18.85
N ALA A 212 -16.12 -48.52 17.66
CA ALA A 212 -15.86 -47.86 16.39
C ALA A 212 -16.53 -46.48 16.33
N VAL A 213 -17.79 -46.38 16.77
CA VAL A 213 -18.53 -45.12 16.85
C VAL A 213 -17.88 -44.15 17.84
N SER A 214 -17.45 -44.63 19.01
CA SER A 214 -16.75 -43.80 20.00
C SER A 214 -15.42 -43.26 19.46
N SER A 215 -14.60 -44.12 18.84
CA SER A 215 -13.34 -43.73 18.20
C SER A 215 -13.55 -42.72 17.06
N ALA A 216 -14.55 -42.96 16.21
CA ALA A 216 -14.92 -42.03 15.14
C ALA A 216 -15.38 -40.67 15.70
N ASN A 217 -16.20 -40.64 16.76
CA ASN A 217 -16.62 -39.40 17.40
C ASN A 217 -15.44 -38.59 17.98
N GLN A 218 -14.49 -39.26 18.65
CA GLN A 218 -13.29 -38.61 19.16
C GLN A 218 -12.43 -38.02 18.03
N THR A 219 -12.26 -38.78 16.95
CA THR A 219 -11.52 -38.35 15.75
C THR A 219 -12.20 -37.15 15.08
N ILE A 220 -13.52 -37.20 14.87
CA ILE A 220 -14.32 -36.10 14.33
C ILE A 220 -14.17 -34.84 15.22
N ALA A 221 -14.24 -34.98 16.54
CA ALA A 221 -14.06 -33.84 17.45
C ALA A 221 -12.64 -33.23 17.36
N GLY A 222 -11.61 -34.05 17.18
CA GLY A 222 -10.24 -33.59 16.92
C GLY A 222 -10.11 -32.87 15.57
N LEU A 223 -10.68 -33.44 14.51
CA LEU A 223 -10.67 -32.86 13.17
C LEU A 223 -11.45 -31.54 13.10
N ARG A 224 -12.59 -31.43 13.78
CA ARG A 224 -13.39 -30.19 13.85
C ARG A 224 -12.62 -29.06 14.55
N ARG A 225 -11.86 -29.35 15.61
CA ARG A 225 -10.99 -28.35 16.25
C ARG A 225 -9.91 -27.85 15.28
N ARG A 226 -9.22 -28.76 14.61
CA ARG A 226 -8.21 -28.41 13.58
C ARG A 226 -8.79 -27.66 12.40
N LEU A 227 -10.03 -27.97 12.00
CA LEU A 227 -10.74 -27.26 10.96
C LEU A 227 -11.00 -25.81 11.36
N ALA A 228 -11.49 -25.57 12.59
CA ALA A 228 -11.69 -24.21 13.09
C ALA A 228 -10.38 -23.40 13.14
N GLU A 229 -9.28 -24.01 13.59
CA GLU A 229 -7.95 -23.37 13.58
C GLU A 229 -7.49 -23.03 12.15
N ALA A 230 -7.68 -23.95 11.19
CA ALA A 230 -7.31 -23.73 9.79
C ALA A 230 -8.19 -22.68 9.10
N GLU A 231 -9.49 -22.61 9.42
CA GLU A 231 -10.41 -21.58 8.91
C GLU A 231 -10.04 -20.20 9.47
N GLN A 232 -9.64 -20.12 10.75
CA GLN A 232 -9.14 -18.87 11.34
C GLN A 232 -7.83 -18.41 10.68
N GLU A 233 -6.89 -19.34 10.46
CA GLU A 233 -5.64 -19.10 9.73
C GLU A 233 -5.92 -18.58 8.31
N LEU A 234 -6.82 -19.23 7.58
CA LEU A 234 -7.23 -18.83 6.24
C LEU A 234 -7.85 -17.42 6.22
N ASN A 235 -8.77 -17.11 7.13
CA ASN A 235 -9.38 -15.78 7.21
C ASN A 235 -8.34 -14.69 7.48
N THR A 236 -7.39 -14.95 8.38
CA THR A 236 -6.28 -14.04 8.66
C THR A 236 -5.41 -13.79 7.43
N LEU A 237 -5.13 -14.84 6.64
CA LEU A 237 -4.37 -14.72 5.40
C LEU A 237 -5.13 -13.97 4.31
N ILE A 238 -6.46 -14.15 4.22
CA ILE A 238 -7.32 -13.41 3.30
C ILE A 238 -7.27 -11.90 3.61
N ASP A 239 -7.42 -11.52 4.88
CA ASP A 239 -7.36 -10.13 5.30
C ASP A 239 -5.97 -9.52 5.01
N GLN A 240 -4.89 -10.26 5.30
CA GLN A 240 -3.53 -9.85 4.97
C GLN A 240 -3.32 -9.68 3.46
N THR A 241 -3.85 -10.59 2.64
CA THR A 241 -3.78 -10.51 1.18
C THR A 241 -4.53 -9.30 0.65
N GLY A 242 -5.70 -8.98 1.21
CA GLY A 242 -6.47 -7.77 0.87
C GLY A 242 -5.68 -6.49 1.18
N SER A 243 -5.08 -6.41 2.37
CA SER A 243 -4.22 -5.27 2.74
C SER A 243 -2.99 -5.16 1.85
N ALA A 244 -2.33 -6.28 1.54
CA ALA A 244 -1.14 -6.30 0.69
C ALA A 244 -1.45 -5.85 -0.74
N ARG A 245 -2.56 -6.31 -1.34
CA ARG A 245 -3.02 -5.84 -2.67
C ARG A 245 -3.29 -4.34 -2.68
N PHE A 246 -3.92 -3.81 -1.64
CA PHE A 246 -4.16 -2.37 -1.52
C PHE A 246 -2.85 -1.58 -1.44
N HIS A 247 -1.88 -2.03 -0.63
CA HIS A 247 -0.57 -1.40 -0.54
C HIS A 247 0.20 -1.46 -1.85
N PHE A 248 0.17 -2.61 -2.55
CA PHE A 248 0.75 -2.77 -3.87
C PHE A 248 0.17 -1.77 -4.90
N LEU A 249 -1.17 -1.63 -4.97
CA LEU A 249 -1.78 -0.63 -5.85
C LEU A 249 -1.34 0.79 -5.50
N LYS A 250 -1.24 1.09 -4.20
CA LYS A 250 -0.80 2.41 -3.74
C LYS A 250 0.65 2.67 -4.16
N SER A 251 1.55 1.69 -4.07
CA SER A 251 2.93 1.85 -4.55
C SER A 251 3.02 2.00 -6.07
N GLU A 252 2.20 1.27 -6.83
CA GLU A 252 2.12 1.43 -8.29
C GLU A 252 1.63 2.82 -8.67
N ILE A 253 0.59 3.32 -8.02
CA ILE A 253 0.08 4.69 -8.22
C ILE A 253 1.16 5.73 -7.95
N GLU A 254 1.89 5.60 -6.84
CA GLU A 254 2.97 6.55 -6.50
C GLU A 254 4.12 6.48 -7.53
N THR A 255 4.46 5.29 -8.03
CA THR A 255 5.50 5.13 -9.06
C THR A 255 5.08 5.81 -10.37
N VAL A 256 3.84 5.57 -10.82
CA VAL A 256 3.29 6.24 -12.01
C VAL A 256 3.20 7.76 -11.81
N CYS A 257 2.95 8.22 -10.58
CA CYS A 257 2.92 9.65 -10.28
C CYS A 257 4.29 10.31 -10.31
N ASP A 258 5.34 9.61 -9.85
CA ASP A 258 6.72 10.07 -9.98
C ASP A 258 7.08 10.28 -11.46
N ASP A 259 6.77 9.28 -12.31
CA ASP A 259 7.00 9.36 -13.77
C ASP A 259 6.17 10.48 -14.41
N TYR A 260 4.90 10.61 -14.02
CA TYR A 260 4.03 11.68 -14.48
C TYR A 260 4.59 13.07 -14.15
N LEU A 261 5.13 13.26 -12.93
CA LEU A 261 5.72 14.53 -12.51
C LEU A 261 6.98 14.86 -13.31
N GLU A 262 7.81 13.87 -13.62
CA GLU A 262 8.98 14.08 -14.48
C GLU A 262 8.56 14.59 -15.86
N LEU A 263 7.58 13.93 -16.48
CA LEU A 263 7.04 14.32 -17.78
C LEU A 263 6.35 15.70 -17.74
N ALA A 264 5.59 15.97 -16.69
CA ALA A 264 4.92 17.24 -16.43
C ALA A 264 5.92 18.40 -16.32
N ASN A 265 7.04 18.19 -15.61
CA ASN A 265 8.12 19.17 -15.51
C ASN A 265 8.79 19.40 -16.86
N ALA A 266 9.09 18.34 -17.61
CA ALA A 266 9.67 18.44 -18.95
C ALA A 266 8.76 19.23 -19.89
N LEU A 267 7.45 18.97 -19.87
CA LEU A 267 6.45 19.70 -20.66
C LEU A 267 6.40 21.18 -20.27
N THR A 268 6.44 21.48 -18.96
CA THR A 268 6.46 22.85 -18.43
C THR A 268 7.67 23.63 -18.93
N GLU A 269 8.87 23.04 -18.91
CA GLU A 269 10.08 23.69 -19.40
C GLU A 269 10.05 23.94 -20.92
N LYS A 270 9.49 23.01 -21.70
CA LYS A 270 9.27 23.24 -23.15
C LYS A 270 8.27 24.35 -23.39
N TYR A 271 7.17 24.40 -22.63
CA TYR A 271 6.17 25.46 -22.73
C TYR A 271 6.79 26.83 -22.40
N LYS A 272 7.52 26.96 -21.28
CA LYS A 272 8.26 28.19 -20.92
C LYS A 272 9.21 28.63 -22.03
N ARG A 273 9.95 27.69 -22.63
CA ARG A 273 10.86 27.99 -23.74
C ARG A 273 10.11 28.51 -24.97
N ILE A 274 8.95 27.95 -25.31
CA ILE A 274 8.10 28.45 -26.41
C ILE A 274 7.65 29.88 -26.10
N MET A 275 7.17 30.14 -24.88
CA MET A 275 6.73 31.50 -24.49
C MET A 275 7.89 32.51 -24.50
N ALA A 276 9.08 32.10 -24.06
CA ALA A 276 10.27 32.96 -24.13
C ALA A 276 10.68 33.28 -25.57
N LEU A 277 10.64 32.28 -26.46
CA LEU A 277 10.91 32.49 -27.89
C LEU A 277 9.87 33.39 -28.55
N GLU A 278 8.59 33.23 -28.21
CA GLU A 278 7.52 34.11 -28.67
C GLU A 278 7.75 35.56 -28.18
N ALA A 279 8.10 35.75 -26.91
CA ALA A 279 8.42 37.04 -26.35
C ALA A 279 9.63 37.70 -27.05
N LEU A 280 10.66 36.91 -27.38
CA LEU A 280 11.78 37.37 -28.19
C LEU A 280 11.34 37.72 -29.61
N MET A 281 10.46 36.95 -30.25
CA MET A 281 9.95 37.30 -31.58
C MET A 281 9.23 38.65 -31.58
N ARG A 282 8.51 39.00 -30.51
CA ARG A 282 7.85 40.30 -30.34
C ARG A 282 8.83 41.48 -30.32
N THR A 283 10.12 41.27 -30.01
CA THR A 283 11.12 42.34 -30.09
C THR A 283 11.59 42.61 -31.52
N PHE A 284 11.34 41.70 -32.47
CA PHE A 284 11.77 41.83 -33.87
C PHE A 284 10.62 42.09 -34.85
N THR A 285 9.38 41.87 -34.45
CA THR A 285 8.19 42.12 -35.29
C THR A 285 6.99 42.47 -34.41
N ASP A 286 6.16 43.43 -34.85
CA ASP A 286 4.97 43.87 -34.14
C ASP A 286 3.83 42.83 -34.15
N ASN A 287 3.95 41.73 -34.91
CA ASN A 287 2.88 40.75 -35.07
C ASN A 287 3.35 39.29 -35.20
N PRO A 288 4.05 38.73 -34.19
CA PRO A 288 4.45 37.32 -34.21
C PRO A 288 3.24 36.46 -33.86
N LYS A 289 2.50 35.99 -34.87
CA LYS A 289 1.33 35.13 -34.64
C LYS A 289 1.74 33.68 -34.41
N ILE A 290 2.30 33.38 -33.25
CA ILE A 290 2.11 32.05 -32.65
C ILE A 290 0.73 32.13 -31.99
N ARG A 291 -0.25 31.33 -32.45
CA ARG A 291 -1.58 31.24 -31.81
C ARG A 291 -1.36 30.72 -30.38
N THR A 292 -1.14 31.61 -29.43
CA THR A 292 -0.99 31.24 -28.02
C THR A 292 -2.37 30.95 -27.47
N ALA A 293 -2.56 29.72 -26.99
CA ALA A 293 -3.44 29.51 -25.84
C ALA A 293 -3.04 30.55 -24.78
N ASN A 294 -4.01 31.26 -24.20
CA ASN A 294 -3.79 32.26 -23.16
C ASN A 294 -2.72 31.78 -22.16
N TYR A 295 -1.79 32.65 -21.75
CA TYR A 295 -0.69 32.37 -20.81
C TYR A 295 -1.15 31.66 -19.51
N ASN A 296 -2.45 31.76 -19.17
CA ASN A 296 -3.07 31.20 -17.97
C ASN A 296 -3.79 29.84 -18.20
N VAL A 297 -3.72 29.25 -19.40
CA VAL A 297 -4.52 28.07 -19.77
C VAL A 297 -3.75 26.75 -19.63
N PHE A 298 -2.41 26.79 -19.62
CA PHE A 298 -1.64 25.58 -19.36
C PHE A 298 -1.69 25.22 -17.87
N LYS A 299 -2.43 24.16 -17.54
CA LYS A 299 -2.54 23.61 -16.18
C LYS A 299 -2.24 22.12 -16.21
N ILE A 300 -1.45 21.67 -15.26
CA ILE A 300 -1.14 20.26 -15.06
C ILE A 300 -2.01 19.76 -13.90
N PRO A 301 -2.83 18.72 -14.11
CA PRO A 301 -3.56 18.05 -13.04
C PRO A 301 -2.66 17.67 -11.87
N MET A 302 -3.15 17.89 -10.65
CA MET A 302 -2.49 17.46 -9.42
C MET A 302 -3.37 16.48 -8.68
N PHE A 303 -2.75 15.46 -8.09
CA PHE A 303 -3.44 14.42 -7.33
C PHE A 303 -3.11 14.53 -5.84
N ASN A 304 -4.02 14.11 -4.97
CA ASN A 304 -3.76 14.06 -3.53
C ASN A 304 -2.92 12.82 -3.16
N LEU A 305 -1.69 12.79 -3.65
CA LEU A 305 -0.72 11.70 -3.50
C LEU A 305 0.61 12.26 -3.00
N ARG A 306 1.46 11.39 -2.45
CA ARG A 306 2.71 11.84 -1.81
C ARG A 306 3.59 12.59 -2.82
N ALA A 307 3.71 12.08 -4.04
CA ALA A 307 4.47 12.69 -5.12
C ALA A 307 4.15 14.18 -5.32
N PHE A 308 2.89 14.60 -5.11
CA PHE A 308 2.44 15.98 -5.31
C PHE A 308 2.47 16.85 -4.06
N GLN A 309 2.83 16.33 -2.88
CA GLN A 309 2.73 17.08 -1.62
C GLN A 309 3.58 18.35 -1.60
N SER A 310 4.74 18.36 -2.25
CA SER A 310 5.59 19.56 -2.38
C SER A 310 4.92 20.67 -3.22
N PHE A 311 4.07 20.30 -4.17
CA PHE A 311 3.31 21.22 -5.00
C PHE A 311 2.00 21.66 -4.31
N LEU A 312 1.31 20.73 -3.65
CA LEU A 312 0.08 20.99 -2.91
C LEU A 312 0.30 21.90 -1.70
N ALA A 313 1.47 21.84 -1.04
CA ALA A 313 1.81 22.74 0.06
C ALA A 313 1.79 24.22 -0.36
N LYS A 314 2.07 24.50 -1.64
CA LYS A 314 2.09 25.85 -2.23
C LYS A 314 0.76 26.27 -2.84
N ALA A 315 -0.20 25.35 -2.94
CA ALA A 315 -1.51 25.62 -3.50
C ALA A 315 -2.40 26.30 -2.45
N PRO A 316 -3.18 27.35 -2.81
CA PRO A 316 -4.18 27.91 -1.90
C PRO A 316 -5.16 26.82 -1.45
N ALA A 317 -5.53 26.83 -0.16
CA ALA A 317 -6.48 25.87 0.37
C ALA A 317 -7.79 25.85 -0.45
N GLY A 318 -8.18 24.67 -0.94
CA GLY A 318 -9.39 24.48 -1.75
C GLY A 318 -9.20 24.61 -3.27
N PHE A 319 -7.98 24.85 -3.76
CA PHE A 319 -7.70 24.95 -5.19
C PHE A 319 -6.99 23.69 -5.71
N TYR A 320 -7.78 22.71 -6.19
CA TYR A 320 -7.25 21.64 -7.03
C TYR A 320 -7.53 22.02 -8.49
N PRO A 321 -6.52 22.10 -9.37
CA PRO A 321 -6.78 22.31 -10.78
C PRO A 321 -7.66 21.17 -11.28
N ILE A 322 -8.89 21.51 -11.66
CA ILE A 322 -9.82 20.54 -12.25
C ILE A 322 -9.18 20.10 -13.57
N ALA A 323 -8.83 18.82 -13.65
CA ALA A 323 -8.51 18.18 -14.91
C ALA A 323 -9.81 18.08 -15.71
N GLU A 324 -10.23 19.20 -16.33
CA GLU A 324 -11.34 19.17 -17.27
C GLU A 324 -10.89 18.33 -18.47
N ASP A 325 -11.32 17.06 -18.44
CA ASP A 325 -11.43 16.15 -19.58
C ASP A 325 -10.18 15.36 -20.02
N ALA A 326 -9.34 14.91 -19.08
CA ALA A 326 -8.32 13.89 -19.38
C ALA A 326 -8.86 12.45 -19.46
N GLY A 327 -10.16 12.26 -19.16
CA GLY A 327 -10.81 10.96 -19.20
C GLY A 327 -12.32 11.13 -19.26
N SER A 328 -12.86 11.21 -20.47
CA SER A 328 -14.32 11.08 -20.64
C SER A 328 -14.76 9.76 -19.98
N SER A 329 -15.87 9.79 -19.23
CA SER A 329 -16.32 8.66 -18.39
C SER A 329 -16.53 7.35 -19.16
N TYR A 330 -16.56 7.41 -20.49
CA TYR A 330 -16.77 6.28 -21.39
C TYR A 330 -15.55 5.34 -21.49
N ALA A 331 -14.32 5.83 -21.25
CA ALA A 331 -13.09 5.02 -21.40
C ALA A 331 -12.55 4.45 -20.07
N LEU A 332 -13.09 4.85 -18.92
CA LEU A 332 -12.57 4.44 -17.60
C LEU A 332 -12.54 2.91 -17.43
N ARG A 333 -13.53 2.20 -17.98
CA ARG A 333 -13.59 0.75 -17.91
C ARG A 333 -12.46 0.08 -18.69
N GLU A 334 -12.08 0.65 -19.83
CA GLU A 334 -11.00 0.13 -20.66
C GLU A 334 -9.65 0.29 -19.95
N PHE A 335 -9.40 1.46 -19.34
CA PHE A 335 -8.18 1.69 -18.56
C PHE A 335 -8.09 0.80 -17.32
N ILE A 336 -9.21 0.60 -16.60
CA ILE A 336 -9.25 -0.34 -15.47
C ILE A 336 -8.94 -1.76 -15.94
N ASN A 337 -9.50 -2.18 -17.08
CA ASN A 337 -9.27 -3.52 -17.61
C ASN A 337 -7.81 -3.70 -18.05
N ALA A 338 -7.21 -2.72 -18.73
CA ALA A 338 -5.81 -2.76 -19.13
C ALA A 338 -4.86 -2.86 -17.92
N GLU A 339 -5.10 -2.08 -16.86
CA GLU A 339 -4.30 -2.19 -15.63
C GLU A 339 -4.53 -3.53 -14.91
N LYS A 340 -5.76 -4.06 -14.91
CA LYS A 340 -6.02 -5.41 -14.39
C LYS A 340 -5.26 -6.48 -15.16
N GLU A 341 -5.26 -6.41 -16.50
CA GLU A 341 -4.51 -7.33 -17.35
C GLU A 341 -3.01 -7.27 -17.03
N ARG A 342 -2.43 -6.07 -16.94
CA ARG A 342 -1.04 -5.88 -16.52
C ARG A 342 -0.76 -6.50 -15.14
N ILE A 343 -1.64 -6.30 -14.16
CA ILE A 343 -1.47 -6.87 -12.82
C ILE A 343 -1.58 -8.40 -12.83
N ILE A 344 -2.47 -8.95 -13.65
CA ILE A 344 -2.60 -10.40 -13.84
C ILE A 344 -1.35 -10.98 -14.51
N GLU A 345 -0.74 -10.27 -15.47
CA GLU A 345 0.54 -10.67 -16.09
C GLU A 345 1.70 -10.72 -15.09
N LEU A 346 1.65 -9.89 -14.03
CA LEU A 346 2.60 -9.98 -12.91
C LEU A 346 2.37 -11.22 -12.02
N GLY A 347 1.29 -11.98 -12.25
CA GLY A 347 0.95 -13.19 -11.49
C GLY A 347 0.01 -12.95 -10.31
N ILE A 348 -0.50 -11.73 -10.12
CA ILE A 348 -1.42 -11.41 -9.02
C ILE A 348 -2.85 -11.75 -9.45
N ASP A 349 -3.49 -12.71 -8.77
CA ASP A 349 -4.91 -13.01 -9.02
C ASP A 349 -5.79 -11.81 -8.60
N TRP A 350 -6.52 -11.24 -9.55
CA TRP A 350 -7.37 -10.05 -9.39
C TRP A 350 -8.84 -10.37 -9.71
N LYS A 351 -9.37 -11.41 -9.06
CA LYS A 351 -10.79 -11.77 -9.10
C LYS A 351 -11.66 -10.90 -8.20
#